data_AF-A0A7R7DL66-F1
#
_entry.id   AF-A0A7R7DL66-F1
#
_cell.length_a   1.000
_cell.length_b   1.000
_cell.length_c   1.000
_cell.angle_alpha   90.00
_cell.angle_beta   90.00
_cell.angle_gamma   90.00
#
_symmetry.space_group_name_H-M   'P 1'
#
loop_
_entity.id
_entity.type
_entity.pdbx_description
1 polymer ?
#
loop_
_entity_poly.entity_id
_entity_poly.type
_entity_poly.pdbx_seq_one_letter_code
_entity_poly.pdbx_strand_id
1 'polypeptide(L)' 'MPVVMAMDQEPKQGDAVFISPAAGIHGHGCWWALVVSTMPALVKGAVYLRVVPVEDTAATPQVFYARTSGLLVNKRS' A
#
# COMPACT_ATOMS: atom_id res chain seq x y z
N MET A 1 17.55 1.06 -1.74
CA MET A 1 16.70 -0.14 -1.55
C MET A 1 15.83 -0.29 -2.78
N PRO A 2 15.64 -1.49 -3.33
CA PRO A 2 14.93 -1.69 -4.60
C PRO A 2 13.42 -1.49 -4.42
N VAL A 3 12.81 -0.70 -5.31
CA VAL A 3 11.35 -0.62 -5.48
C VAL A 3 10.93 -1.79 -6.37
N VAL A 4 9.94 -2.57 -5.94
CA VAL A 4 9.44 -3.72 -6.71
C VAL A 4 7.92 -3.64 -6.87
N MET A 5 7.41 -4.16 -7.99
CA MET A 5 5.98 -4.40 -8.18
C MET A 5 5.53 -5.55 -7.28
N ALA A 6 4.36 -5.45 -6.64
CA ALA A 6 3.85 -6.48 -5.72
C ALA A 6 3.37 -7.79 -6.40
N MET A 7 3.89 -8.14 -7.58
CA MET A 7 3.34 -9.26 -8.36
C MET A 7 3.48 -10.63 -7.67
N ASP A 8 4.43 -10.80 -6.74
CA ASP A 8 4.66 -12.09 -6.06
C ASP A 8 4.64 -12.05 -4.53
N GLN A 9 4.54 -10.88 -3.88
CA GLN A 9 4.50 -10.80 -2.42
C GLN A 9 3.59 -9.67 -1.93
N GLU A 10 2.62 -10.03 -1.08
CA GLU A 10 1.74 -9.07 -0.43
C GLU A 10 2.55 -8.07 0.43
N PRO A 11 2.15 -6.79 0.47
CA PRO A 11 2.70 -5.83 1.41
C PRO A 11 2.53 -6.31 2.85
N LYS A 12 3.51 -6.02 3.70
CA LYS A 12 3.48 -6.33 5.12
C LYS A 12 3.57 -5.05 5.95
N GLN A 13 3.25 -5.16 7.23
CA GLN A 13 3.48 -4.08 8.18
C GLN A 13 4.94 -3.59 8.09
N GLY A 14 5.13 -2.28 8.05
CA GLY A 14 6.43 -1.63 7.92
C GLY A 14 6.89 -1.37 6.48
N ASP A 15 6.31 -2.03 5.48
CA ASP A 15 6.56 -1.71 4.08
C ASP A 15 6.04 -0.31 3.75
N ALA A 16 6.71 0.37 2.81
CA ALA A 16 6.16 1.57 2.20
C ALA A 16 5.48 1.21 0.88
N VAL A 17 4.30 1.77 0.61
CA VAL A 17 3.50 1.52 -0.59
C VAL A 17 3.16 2.83 -1.28
N PHE A 18 3.10 2.82 -2.60
CA PHE A 18 2.72 4.02 -3.36
C PHE A 18 1.21 4.04 -3.62
N ILE A 19 0.51 4.93 -2.92
CA ILE A 19 -0.91 5.17 -3.11
C ILE A 19 -1.07 5.92 -4.44
N SER A 20 -1.81 5.34 -5.38
CA SER A 20 -2.02 5.94 -6.70
C SER A 20 -3.21 5.29 -7.44
N PRO A 21 -3.72 5.94 -8.50
CA PRO A 21 -4.74 5.35 -9.38
C PRO A 21 -4.33 4.02 -10.03
N ALA A 22 -3.04 3.77 -10.23
CA ALA A 22 -2.56 2.50 -10.79
C ALA A 22 -2.89 1.30 -9.89
N ALA A 23 -2.91 1.51 -8.57
CA ALA A 23 -3.34 0.51 -7.60
C ALA A 23 -4.87 0.46 -7.41
N GLY A 24 -5.65 1.18 -8.20
CA GLY A 24 -7.11 1.29 -8.07
C GLY A 24 -7.58 2.27 -7.00
N ILE A 25 -6.69 3.14 -6.48
CA ILE A 25 -7.02 4.14 -5.46
C ILE A 25 -7.17 5.51 -6.13
N HIS A 26 -8.41 5.97 -6.28
CA HIS A 26 -8.74 7.21 -6.99
C HIS A 26 -9.12 8.34 -6.02
N GLY A 27 -8.87 9.60 -6.41
CA GLY A 27 -9.32 10.78 -5.65
C GLY A 27 -8.44 11.20 -4.46
N HIS A 28 -7.32 10.50 -4.21
CA HIS A 28 -6.42 10.77 -3.08
C HIS A 28 -5.04 11.31 -3.49
N GLY A 29 -4.86 11.69 -4.76
CA GLY A 29 -3.54 12.02 -5.31
C GLY A 29 -2.59 10.83 -5.34
N CYS A 30 -1.29 11.10 -5.42
CA CYS A 30 -0.24 10.08 -5.42
C CYS A 30 0.80 10.37 -4.34
N TRP A 31 1.08 9.41 -3.47
CA TRP A 31 1.99 9.59 -2.33
C TRP A 31 2.47 8.26 -1.75
N TRP A 32 3.56 8.30 -0.97
CA TRP A 32 4.09 7.13 -0.28
C TRP A 32 3.47 6.99 1.11
N ALA A 33 2.99 5.80 1.42
CA ALA A 33 2.35 5.48 2.69
C ALA A 33 3.07 4.33 3.39
N LEU A 34 3.18 4.38 4.71
CA LEU A 34 3.66 3.28 5.54
C LEU A 34 2.51 2.33 5.86
N VAL A 35 2.70 1.03 5.62
CA VAL A 35 1.72 -0.01 5.94
C VAL A 35 1.72 -0.26 7.45
N VAL A 36 0.59 0.02 8.09
CA VAL A 36 0.32 -0.31 9.50
C VAL A 36 -0.14 -1.76 9.62
N SER A 37 -1.05 -2.19 8.74
CA SER A 37 -1.51 -3.58 8.67
C SER A 37 -2.16 -3.85 7.30
N THR A 38 -2.28 -5.12 6.95
CA THR A 38 -3.03 -5.57 5.76
C THR A 38 -4.18 -6.47 6.16
N MET A 39 -5.24 -6.48 5.36
CA MET A 39 -6.34 -7.44 5.47
C MET A 39 -6.60 -8.05 4.08
N PRO A 40 -6.86 -9.37 4.01
CA PRO A 40 -7.13 -10.02 2.74
C PRO A 40 -8.43 -9.47 2.13
N ALA A 41 -8.43 -9.26 0.81
CA ALA A 41 -9.66 -8.96 0.08
C ALA A 41 -10.36 -10.27 -0.36
N LEU A 42 -11.66 -10.18 -0.62
CA LEU A 42 -12.44 -11.31 -1.18
C LEU A 42 -12.06 -11.65 -2.63
N VAL A 43 -11.32 -10.76 -3.31
CA VAL A 43 -10.93 -10.91 -4.72
C VAL A 43 -9.44 -11.16 -4.80
N LYS A 44 -9.04 -12.20 -5.56
CA LYS A 44 -7.63 -12.51 -5.82
C LYS A 44 -6.90 -11.31 -6.45
N GLY A 45 -5.68 -11.04 -5.98
CA GLY A 45 -4.86 -9.92 -6.47
C GLY A 45 -5.31 -8.56 -5.94
N ALA A 46 -6.00 -8.53 -4.81
CA ALA A 46 -6.36 -7.32 -4.11
C ALA A 46 -6.15 -7.47 -2.60
N VAL A 47 -5.97 -6.34 -1.92
CA VAL A 47 -5.70 -6.28 -0.48
C VAL A 47 -6.29 -4.99 0.08
N TYR A 48 -6.75 -5.02 1.33
CA TYR A 48 -7.03 -3.81 2.09
C TYR A 48 -5.77 -3.38 2.83
N LEU A 49 -5.34 -2.14 2.61
CA LEU A 49 -4.17 -1.54 3.22
C LEU A 49 -4.64 -0.57 4.29
N ARG A 50 -4.19 -0.75 5.53
CA ARG A 50 -4.27 0.29 6.56
C ARG A 50 -2.93 1.01 6.60
N VAL A 51 -2.92 2.30 6.31
CA VAL A 51 -1.70 3.07 6.06
C VAL A 51 -1.70 4.44 6.73
N VAL A 52 -0.52 5.01 6.89
CA VAL A 52 -0.28 6.41 7.28
C VAL A 52 0.72 7.06 6.30
N PRO A 53 0.76 8.39 6.13
CA PRO A 53 1.83 9.08 5.40
C PRO A 53 3.22 8.70 5.93
N VAL A 54 4.19 8.51 5.03
CA VAL A 54 5.57 8.22 5.45
C VAL A 54 6.23 9.40 6.17
N GLU A 55 5.77 10.61 5.88
CA GLU A 55 6.19 11.87 6.49
C GLU A 55 5.53 12.15 7.85
N ASP A 56 4.42 11.49 8.18
CA ASP A 56 3.69 11.65 9.44
C ASP A 56 3.09 10.32 9.91
N THR A 57 3.87 9.58 10.71
CA THR A 57 3.43 8.30 11.28
C THR A 57 2.45 8.46 12.45
N ALA A 58 2.22 9.68 12.95
CA ALA A 58 1.24 9.95 13.99
C ALA A 58 -0.16 10.26 13.42
N ALA A 59 -0.27 10.42 12.09
CA ALA A 59 -1.53 10.65 11.41
C ALA A 59 -2.55 9.53 11.68
N THR A 60 -3.83 9.88 11.57
CA THR A 60 -4.91 8.89 11.67
C THR A 60 -4.82 7.89 10.50
N PRO A 61 -4.76 6.56 10.76
CA PRO A 61 -4.64 5.59 9.68
C PRO A 61 -5.84 5.61 8.73
N GLN A 62 -5.54 5.56 7.44
CA GLN A 62 -6.52 5.45 6.36
C GLN A 62 -6.57 4.02 5.83
N VAL A 63 -7.72 3.60 5.32
CA VAL A 63 -7.91 2.27 4.74
C VAL A 63 -8.22 2.39 3.26
N PHE A 64 -7.46 1.66 2.44
CA PHE A 64 -7.65 1.62 1.00
C PHE A 64 -7.81 0.19 0.50
N TYR A 65 -8.73 -0.02 -0.43
CA TYR A 65 -8.74 -1.20 -1.28
C TYR A 65 -7.71 -1.01 -2.40
N ALA A 66 -6.77 -1.93 -2.54
CA ALA A 66 -5.69 -1.84 -3.53
C ALA A 66 -5.62 -3.11 -4.40
N ARG A 67 -5.38 -2.93 -5.70
CA ARG A 67 -5.00 -3.98 -6.64
C ARG A 67 -3.49 -4.21 -6.55
N THR A 68 -3.07 -5.42 -6.23
CA THR A 68 -1.64 -5.73 -6.03
C THR A 68 -0.84 -5.59 -7.32
N SER A 69 -1.45 -5.83 -8.48
CA SER A 69 -0.80 -5.71 -9.79
C SER A 69 -0.34 -4.30 -10.15
N GLY A 70 -0.92 -3.27 -9.52
CA GLY A 70 -0.57 -1.87 -9.73
C GLY A 70 0.04 -1.18 -8.50
N LEU A 71 0.32 -1.95 -7.45
CA LEU A 71 0.85 -1.44 -6.20
C LEU A 71 2.38 -1.53 -6.21
N LEU A 72 3.03 -0.37 -6.13
CA LEU A 72 4.47 -0.30 -5.88
C LEU A 72 4.74 -0.50 -4.39
N VAL A 73 5.69 -1.37 -4.07
CA VAL A 73 6.08 -1.68 -2.70
C VAL A 73 7.59 -1.45 -2.55
N ASN A 74 7.95 -0.70 -1.52
CA ASN A 74 9.31 -0.51 -1.07
C ASN A 74 9.47 -1.25 0.27
N LYS A 75 10.18 -2.37 0.22
CA LYS A 75 10.41 -3.25 1.36
C LYS A 75 11.39 -2.56 2.32
N ARG A 76 10.95 -2.30 3.55
CA ARG A 76 11.87 -1.94 4.65
C ARG A 76 12.20 -3.23 5.39
N SER A 77 13.38 -3.79 5.05
CA SER A 77 14.02 -4.89 5.77
C SER A 77 14.34 -4.51 7.21
#